data_AF-A7SK37-F1
#
_entry.id   AF-A7SK37-F1
#
_cell.length_a   1.000
_cell.length_b   1.000
_cell.length_c   1.000
_cell.angle_alpha   90.00
_cell.angle_beta   90.00
_cell.angle_gamma   90.00
#
_symmetry.space_group_name_H-M   'P 1'
#
loop_
_entity.id
_entity.type
_entity.pdbx_description
1 polymer ?
#
loop_
_entity_poly.entity_id
_entity_poly.type
_entity_poly.pdbx_seq_one_letter_code
_entity_poly.pdbx_strand_id
1 'polypeptide(L)'
;MGIALTGWSRYDYFGTLCELLPAGIPSLVICLTALNRGFMDDNLLEDISSRLGFKDKIDIGAKAIYNDELCNANFPGHEIYKIVCKLSKALHALDMTKETEKGWMLHRQLQSQALSYFRLESARKQSVSCISNMRSVRREAMAELPKIYFNSTVKEWIQDKVNDNIVEATKSKMIIERVQSDFDMLLKQEEIRAKESKNEQTLPSQDLQNDGTLEKQLPTF
;
A
#
# COMPACT_ATOMS: atom_id res chain seq x y z
N MET A 1 10.85 -43.03 -16.66
CA MET A 1 10.88 -41.58 -16.99
C MET A 1 11.36 -40.82 -15.76
N GLY A 2 12.20 -39.80 -15.94
CA GLY A 2 12.61 -38.90 -14.86
C GLY A 2 11.77 -37.64 -14.86
N ILE A 3 11.37 -37.16 -13.67
CA ILE A 3 10.66 -35.90 -13.50
C ILE A 3 11.56 -34.98 -12.67
N ALA A 4 11.79 -33.77 -13.14
CA ALA A 4 12.48 -32.72 -12.40
C ALA A 4 11.47 -31.66 -11.97
N LEU A 5 11.25 -31.52 -10.65
CA LEU A 5 10.54 -30.38 -10.09
C LEU A 5 11.53 -29.23 -9.94
N THR A 6 11.18 -28.09 -10.52
CA THR A 6 12.01 -26.89 -10.45
C THR A 6 11.24 -25.79 -9.72
N GLY A 7 11.95 -25.05 -8.89
CA GLY A 7 11.53 -23.75 -8.39
C GLY A 7 12.39 -22.67 -9.02
N TRP A 8 11.91 -21.43 -9.05
CA TRP A 8 12.74 -20.31 -9.45
C TRP A 8 13.92 -20.21 -8.50
N SER A 9 15.12 -20.41 -9.04
CA SER A 9 16.39 -20.22 -8.35
C SER A 9 17.19 -19.15 -9.10
N ARG A 10 18.17 -18.56 -8.41
CA ARG A 10 19.04 -17.56 -9.00
C ARG A 10 19.85 -18.21 -10.10
N TYR A 11 19.86 -17.58 -11.28
CA TYR A 11 20.66 -18.06 -12.41
C TYR A 11 22.13 -17.63 -12.34
N ASP A 12 22.43 -16.50 -11.68
CA ASP A 12 23.79 -16.00 -11.46
C ASP A 12 23.96 -15.37 -10.06
N TYR A 13 25.21 -15.05 -9.70
CA TYR A 13 25.55 -14.45 -8.40
C TYR A 13 25.10 -12.97 -8.26
N PHE A 14 24.72 -12.33 -9.37
CA PHE A 14 24.39 -10.89 -9.39
C PHE A 14 22.87 -10.63 -9.30
N GLY A 15 22.03 -11.63 -9.56
CA GLY A 15 20.57 -11.52 -9.46
C GLY A 15 20.04 -11.47 -8.02
N THR A 16 18.85 -10.91 -7.81
CA THR A 16 18.19 -10.81 -6.48
C THR A 16 17.79 -12.17 -5.90
N LEU A 17 17.61 -12.28 -4.57
CA LEU A 17 17.33 -13.56 -3.92
C LEU A 17 16.02 -14.10 -4.44
N CYS A 18 16.06 -15.34 -4.92
CA CYS A 18 14.87 -16.12 -5.17
C CYS A 18 14.18 -16.43 -3.84
N GLU A 19 13.01 -17.06 -3.92
CA GLU A 19 12.24 -17.37 -2.74
C GLU A 19 13.00 -18.27 -1.76
N LEU A 20 12.67 -18.13 -0.48
CA LEU A 20 13.27 -18.92 0.59
C LEU A 20 12.69 -20.34 0.58
N LEU A 21 13.53 -21.36 0.76
CA LEU A 21 13.09 -22.76 0.71
C LEU A 21 11.87 -23.05 1.61
N PRO A 22 11.81 -22.63 2.89
CA PRO A 22 10.64 -22.88 3.72
C PRO A 22 9.34 -22.25 3.19
N ALA A 23 9.44 -21.14 2.46
CA ALA A 23 8.28 -20.52 1.83
C ALA A 23 7.74 -21.37 0.66
N GLY A 24 8.62 -22.10 -0.03
CA GLY A 24 8.27 -22.98 -1.15
C GLY A 24 7.83 -24.40 -0.76
N ILE A 25 7.97 -24.80 0.52
CA ILE A 25 7.62 -26.16 0.97
C ILE A 25 6.17 -26.54 0.63
N PRO A 26 5.15 -25.71 0.89
CA PRO A 26 3.77 -26.08 0.56
C PRO A 26 3.58 -26.38 -0.92
N SER A 27 4.12 -25.53 -1.80
CA SER A 27 4.07 -25.73 -3.25
C SER A 27 4.77 -27.04 -3.66
N LEU A 28 5.96 -27.30 -3.11
CA LEU A 28 6.72 -28.52 -3.39
C LEU A 28 5.92 -29.78 -3.00
N VAL A 29 5.31 -29.81 -1.81
CA VAL A 29 4.52 -30.95 -1.34
C VAL A 29 3.27 -31.15 -2.18
N ILE A 30 2.59 -30.06 -2.57
CA ILE A 30 1.45 -30.10 -3.49
C ILE A 30 1.86 -30.71 -4.83
N CYS A 31 2.93 -30.20 -5.45
CA CYS A 31 3.40 -30.69 -6.74
C CYS A 31 3.83 -32.16 -6.69
N LEU A 32 4.59 -32.57 -5.66
CA LEU A 32 5.02 -33.96 -5.50
C LEU A 32 3.83 -34.90 -5.33
N THR A 33 2.84 -34.50 -4.55
CA THR A 33 1.65 -35.32 -4.28
C THR A 33 0.76 -35.41 -5.51
N ALA A 34 0.57 -34.29 -6.23
CA ALA A 34 -0.18 -34.26 -7.48
C ALA A 34 0.48 -35.12 -8.57
N LEU A 35 1.82 -35.09 -8.68
CA LEU A 35 2.56 -35.97 -9.57
C LEU A 35 2.39 -37.45 -9.20
N ASN A 36 2.38 -37.77 -7.91
CA ASN A 36 2.20 -39.15 -7.44
C ASN A 36 0.77 -39.66 -7.66
N ARG A 37 -0.26 -38.82 -7.50
CA ARG A 37 -1.67 -39.18 -7.74
C ARG A 37 -2.07 -39.11 -9.21
N GLY A 38 -1.37 -38.31 -10.01
CA GLY A 38 -1.68 -38.06 -11.43
C GLY A 38 -2.71 -36.95 -11.67
N PHE A 39 -3.25 -36.33 -10.62
CA PHE A 39 -4.18 -35.21 -10.69
C PHE A 39 -4.14 -34.37 -9.40
N MET A 40 -4.72 -33.17 -9.47
CA MET A 40 -4.91 -32.26 -8.34
C MET A 40 -6.41 -32.00 -8.17
N ASP A 41 -6.94 -32.26 -6.98
CA ASP A 41 -8.33 -32.03 -6.58
C ASP A 41 -8.40 -31.41 -5.19
N ASP A 42 -9.61 -30.98 -4.77
CA ASP A 42 -9.80 -30.34 -3.47
C ASP A 42 -9.44 -31.26 -2.30
N ASN A 43 -9.72 -32.57 -2.42
CA ASN A 43 -9.39 -33.55 -1.37
C ASN A 43 -7.87 -33.64 -1.15
N LEU A 44 -7.07 -33.59 -2.21
CA LEU A 44 -5.61 -33.53 -2.12
C LEU A 44 -5.16 -32.26 -1.39
N LEU A 45 -5.75 -31.11 -1.70
CA LEU A 45 -5.37 -29.85 -1.06
C LEU A 45 -5.74 -29.83 0.42
N GLU A 46 -6.90 -30.36 0.81
CA GLU A 46 -7.32 -30.48 2.21
C GLU A 46 -6.38 -31.40 3.00
N ASP A 47 -6.07 -32.57 2.45
CA ASP A 47 -5.14 -33.53 3.06
C ASP A 47 -3.75 -32.91 3.26
N ILE A 48 -3.20 -32.25 2.23
CA ILE A 48 -1.88 -31.59 2.33
C ILE A 48 -1.91 -30.43 3.31
N SER A 49 -2.96 -29.61 3.30
CA SER A 49 -3.12 -28.48 4.22
C SER A 49 -3.11 -28.97 5.66
N SER A 50 -3.87 -30.02 5.96
CA SER A 50 -3.89 -30.67 7.27
C SER A 50 -2.52 -31.23 7.67
N ARG A 51 -1.83 -31.95 6.76
CA ARG A 51 -0.49 -32.51 7.02
C ARG A 51 0.59 -31.46 7.26
N LEU A 52 0.48 -30.29 6.62
CA LEU A 52 1.35 -29.15 6.83
C LEU A 52 0.94 -28.31 8.06
N GLY A 53 -0.19 -28.62 8.69
CA GLY A 53 -0.67 -27.97 9.90
C GLY A 53 -1.40 -26.64 9.64
N PHE A 54 -1.89 -26.41 8.43
CA PHE A 54 -2.77 -25.27 8.14
C PHE A 54 -4.16 -25.52 8.73
N LYS A 55 -4.81 -24.45 9.20
CA LYS A 55 -6.21 -24.52 9.66
C LYS A 55 -7.20 -24.64 8.51
N ASP A 56 -6.92 -23.91 7.44
CA ASP A 56 -7.76 -23.83 6.25
C ASP A 56 -7.04 -24.45 5.05
N LYS A 57 -7.84 -24.81 4.04
CA LYS A 57 -7.33 -25.31 2.77
C LYS A 57 -6.46 -24.24 2.09
N ILE A 58 -5.27 -24.63 1.62
CA ILE A 58 -4.41 -23.77 0.80
C ILE A 58 -5.14 -23.42 -0.50
N ASP A 59 -5.27 -22.12 -0.76
CA ASP A 59 -5.83 -21.59 -2.00
C ASP A 59 -4.72 -21.29 -3.01
N ILE A 60 -4.68 -22.07 -4.10
CA ILE A 60 -3.72 -21.92 -5.19
C ILE A 60 -4.08 -20.74 -6.12
N GLY A 61 -5.36 -20.36 -6.17
CA GLY A 61 -5.86 -19.27 -7.01
C GLY A 61 -5.77 -17.88 -6.36
N ALA A 62 -5.46 -17.83 -5.06
CA ALA A 62 -5.38 -16.57 -4.33
C ALA A 62 -4.23 -15.70 -4.85
N LYS A 63 -4.57 -14.48 -5.30
CA LYS A 63 -3.57 -13.49 -5.74
C LYS A 63 -2.76 -12.89 -4.58
N ALA A 64 -3.32 -12.87 -3.38
CA ALA A 64 -2.65 -12.39 -2.18
C ALA A 64 -3.34 -12.92 -0.92
N ILE A 65 -2.55 -13.15 0.12
CA ILE A 65 -3.05 -13.59 1.43
C ILE A 65 -3.19 -12.36 2.33
N TYR A 66 -4.43 -11.99 2.63
CA TYR A 66 -4.72 -10.80 3.45
C TYR A 66 -4.91 -11.13 4.94
N ASN A 67 -5.22 -12.39 5.25
CA ASN A 67 -5.42 -12.87 6.60
C ASN A 67 -4.18 -13.65 7.06
N ASP A 68 -3.48 -13.09 8.05
CA ASP A 68 -2.29 -13.68 8.65
C ASP A 68 -2.58 -15.07 9.26
N GLU A 69 -3.83 -15.35 9.65
CA GLU A 69 -4.23 -16.63 10.21
C GLU A 69 -4.15 -17.78 9.20
N LEU A 70 -4.39 -17.49 7.92
CA LEU A 70 -4.28 -18.44 6.82
C LEU A 70 -2.83 -18.90 6.59
N CYS A 71 -1.86 -18.17 7.14
CA CYS A 71 -0.45 -18.51 7.04
C CYS A 71 0.11 -19.22 8.28
N ASN A 72 -0.75 -19.56 9.26
CA ASN A 72 -0.33 -20.40 10.36
C ASN A 72 -0.25 -21.85 9.88
N ALA A 73 0.91 -22.46 10.07
CA ALA A 73 1.20 -23.85 9.73
C ALA A 73 2.06 -24.48 10.84
N ASN A 74 2.43 -25.76 10.69
CA ASN A 74 3.23 -26.48 11.69
C ASN A 74 4.33 -27.37 11.06
N PHE A 75 4.78 -27.03 9.86
CA PHE A 75 5.90 -27.72 9.21
C PHE A 75 7.26 -27.08 9.57
N PRO A 76 8.39 -27.77 9.38
CA PRO A 76 9.71 -27.21 9.65
C PRO A 76 9.98 -25.92 8.85
N GLY A 77 10.27 -24.81 9.55
CA GLY A 77 10.50 -23.50 8.94
C GLY A 77 9.22 -22.72 8.58
N HIS A 78 8.05 -23.12 9.09
CA HIS A 78 6.79 -22.40 8.91
C HIS A 78 6.84 -20.94 9.41
N GLU A 79 7.73 -20.60 10.34
CA GLU A 79 7.97 -19.24 10.80
C GLU A 79 8.40 -18.34 9.64
N ILE A 80 9.28 -18.85 8.77
CA ILE A 80 9.75 -18.15 7.58
C ILE A 80 8.63 -18.04 6.54
N TYR A 81 7.83 -19.09 6.37
CA TYR A 81 6.63 -19.04 5.51
C TYR A 81 5.68 -17.91 5.95
N LYS A 82 5.40 -17.82 7.26
CA LYS A 82 4.56 -16.76 7.83
C LYS A 82 5.14 -15.36 7.62
N ILE A 83 6.46 -15.20 7.74
CA ILE A 83 7.16 -13.95 7.44
C ILE A 83 6.97 -13.56 5.97
N VAL A 84 7.09 -14.52 5.04
CA VAL A 84 6.89 -14.29 3.60
C VAL A 84 5.44 -13.93 3.28
N CYS A 85 4.46 -14.54 3.95
CA CYS A 85 3.06 -14.11 3.83
C CYS A 85 2.86 -12.64 4.24
N LYS A 86 3.42 -12.24 5.39
CA LYS A 86 3.36 -10.85 5.85
C LYS A 86 4.05 -9.89 4.88
N LEU A 87 5.16 -10.33 4.27
CA LEU A 87 5.83 -9.57 3.22
C LEU A 87 4.93 -9.39 1.99
N SER A 88 4.29 -10.46 1.52
CA SER A 88 3.34 -10.40 0.39
C SER A 88 2.21 -9.41 0.64
N LYS A 89 1.60 -9.44 1.83
CA LYS A 89 0.59 -8.47 2.24
C LYS A 89 1.11 -7.02 2.26
N ALA A 90 2.34 -6.80 2.72
CA ALA A 90 2.95 -5.48 2.72
C ALA A 90 3.25 -4.98 1.29
N LEU A 91 3.77 -5.85 0.42
CA LEU A 91 4.01 -5.53 -0.99
C LEU A 91 2.71 -5.20 -1.72
N HIS A 92 1.64 -5.95 -1.48
CA HIS A 92 0.33 -5.61 -2.05
C HIS A 92 -0.15 -4.22 -1.62
N ALA A 93 0.04 -3.83 -0.34
CA ALA A 93 -0.29 -2.49 0.12
C ALA A 93 0.57 -1.41 -0.58
N LEU A 94 1.84 -1.70 -0.88
CA LEU A 94 2.70 -0.82 -1.67
C LEU A 94 2.19 -0.69 -3.11
N ASP A 95 1.83 -1.79 -3.76
CA ASP A 95 1.29 -1.78 -5.12
C ASP A 95 0.00 -0.96 -5.19
N MET A 96 -0.92 -1.14 -4.24
CA MET A 96 -2.15 -0.32 -4.17
C MET A 96 -1.86 1.18 -3.99
N THR A 97 -0.79 1.51 -3.27
CA THR A 97 -0.33 2.90 -3.11
C THR A 97 0.17 3.44 -4.46
N LYS A 98 1.04 2.69 -5.15
CA LYS A 98 1.62 3.07 -6.44
C LYS A 98 0.57 3.18 -7.55
N GLU A 99 -0.40 2.28 -7.58
CA GLU A 99 -1.51 2.36 -8.54
C GLU A 99 -2.38 3.59 -8.29
N THR A 100 -2.50 4.04 -7.04
CA THR A 100 -3.17 5.31 -6.75
C THR A 100 -2.37 6.50 -7.27
N GLU A 101 -1.05 6.52 -7.09
CA GLU A 101 -0.19 7.58 -7.63
C GLU A 101 -0.30 7.66 -9.16
N LYS A 102 -0.22 6.51 -9.85
CA LYS A 102 -0.32 6.44 -11.31
C LYS A 102 -1.71 6.80 -11.84
N GLY A 103 -2.78 6.47 -11.12
CA GLY A 103 -4.15 6.66 -11.61
C GLY A 103 -4.83 7.96 -11.18
N TRP A 104 -4.45 8.48 -10.02
CA TRP A 104 -5.21 9.53 -9.30
C TRP A 104 -4.34 10.71 -8.83
N MET A 105 -3.05 10.71 -9.17
CA MET A 105 -2.13 11.82 -8.91
C MET A 105 -1.39 12.24 -10.19
N LEU A 106 -2.10 12.20 -11.32
CA LEU A 106 -1.53 12.52 -12.62
C LEU A 106 -1.20 14.01 -12.70
N HIS A 107 -0.14 14.37 -13.44
CA HIS A 107 0.31 15.76 -13.55
C HIS A 107 -0.82 16.74 -13.91
N ARG A 108 -1.67 16.38 -14.89
CA ARG A 108 -2.84 17.19 -15.28
C ARG A 108 -3.86 17.39 -14.13
N GLN A 109 -4.06 16.38 -13.29
CA GLN A 109 -4.99 16.43 -12.15
C GLN A 109 -4.45 17.31 -11.02
N LEU A 110 -3.13 17.25 -10.80
CA LEU A 110 -2.44 18.12 -9.85
C LEU A 110 -2.50 19.58 -10.30
N GLN A 111 -2.28 19.85 -11.59
CA GLN A 111 -2.39 21.19 -12.16
C GLN A 111 -3.81 21.75 -12.10
N SER A 112 -4.81 20.94 -12.46
CA SER A 112 -6.20 21.35 -12.46
C SER A 112 -6.87 21.25 -11.09
N GLN A 113 -6.15 20.83 -10.04
CA GLN A 113 -6.69 20.64 -8.69
C GLN A 113 -7.90 19.68 -8.64
N ALA A 114 -7.97 18.73 -9.57
CA ALA A 114 -9.09 17.78 -9.68
C ALA A 114 -8.69 16.43 -9.06
N LEU A 115 -8.65 16.38 -7.73
CA LEU A 115 -8.19 15.23 -6.96
C LEU A 115 -9.32 14.55 -6.20
N SER A 116 -9.17 13.25 -5.96
CA SER A 116 -10.06 12.50 -5.08
C SER A 116 -9.44 12.37 -3.70
N TYR A 117 -9.91 13.18 -2.74
CA TYR A 117 -9.44 13.13 -1.34
C TYR A 117 -9.54 11.72 -0.76
N PHE A 118 -10.65 11.01 -1.04
CA PHE A 118 -10.84 9.63 -0.61
C PHE A 118 -9.74 8.68 -1.12
N ARG A 119 -9.31 8.84 -2.38
CA ARG A 119 -8.23 8.03 -2.96
C ARG A 119 -6.88 8.35 -2.32
N LEU A 120 -6.58 9.64 -2.14
CA LEU A 120 -5.35 10.09 -1.47
C LEU A 120 -5.26 9.56 -0.04
N GLU A 121 -6.33 9.72 0.75
CA GLU A 121 -6.36 9.25 2.13
C GLU A 121 -6.28 7.72 2.22
N SER A 122 -6.91 7.00 1.29
CA SER A 122 -6.76 5.54 1.19
C SER A 122 -5.32 5.13 0.89
N ALA A 123 -4.68 5.75 -0.10
CA ALA A 123 -3.27 5.48 -0.44
C ALA A 123 -2.33 5.84 0.72
N ARG A 124 -2.58 6.94 1.43
CA ARG A 124 -1.84 7.32 2.63
C ARG A 124 -1.94 6.22 3.69
N LYS A 125 -3.14 5.74 4.01
CA LYS A 125 -3.35 4.63 4.95
C LYS A 125 -2.63 3.35 4.51
N GLN A 126 -2.69 3.01 3.22
CA GLN A 126 -1.99 1.84 2.68
C GLN A 126 -0.48 1.97 2.80
N SER A 127 0.10 3.13 2.48
CA SER A 127 1.54 3.38 2.62
C SER A 127 2.02 3.26 4.07
N VAL A 128 1.26 3.81 5.04
CA VAL A 128 1.56 3.69 6.47
C VAL A 128 1.48 2.23 6.94
N SER A 129 0.42 1.53 6.54
CA SER A 129 0.24 0.10 6.83
C SER A 129 1.39 -0.74 6.28
N CYS A 130 1.78 -0.49 5.02
CA CYS A 130 2.92 -1.14 4.37
C CYS A 130 4.21 -0.95 5.18
N ILE A 131 4.56 0.29 5.52
CA ILE A 131 5.78 0.60 6.30
C ILE A 131 5.77 -0.13 7.64
N SER A 132 4.63 -0.13 8.34
CA SER A 132 4.48 -0.83 9.63
C SER A 132 4.68 -2.34 9.48
N ASN A 133 4.01 -2.95 8.50
CA ASN A 133 4.10 -4.39 8.24
C ASN A 133 5.51 -4.80 7.83
N MET A 134 6.17 -4.05 6.94
CA MET A 134 7.55 -4.31 6.53
C MET A 134 8.53 -4.19 7.68
N ARG A 135 8.34 -3.23 8.60
CA ARG A 135 9.17 -3.15 9.82
C ARG A 135 8.96 -4.36 10.73
N SER A 136 7.75 -4.92 10.81
CA SER A 136 7.52 -6.17 11.54
C SER A 136 8.22 -7.34 10.86
N VAL A 137 8.04 -7.49 9.54
CA VAL A 137 8.73 -8.49 8.71
C VAL A 137 10.23 -8.42 8.93
N ARG A 138 10.83 -7.22 8.92
CA ARG A 138 12.25 -7.03 9.16
C ARG A 138 12.70 -7.59 10.51
N ARG A 139 11.97 -7.27 11.59
CA ARG A 139 12.30 -7.73 12.95
C ARG A 139 12.21 -9.25 13.05
N GLU A 140 11.12 -9.82 12.56
CA GLU A 140 10.86 -11.26 12.62
C GLU A 140 11.88 -12.03 11.75
N ALA A 141 12.15 -11.55 10.54
CA ALA A 141 13.14 -12.13 9.64
C ALA A 141 14.57 -12.09 10.21
N MET A 142 14.96 -11.00 10.88
CA MET A 142 16.25 -10.93 11.57
C MET A 142 16.36 -11.91 12.76
N ALA A 143 15.24 -12.37 13.32
CA ALA A 143 15.23 -13.36 14.40
C ALA A 143 15.22 -14.81 13.88
N GLU A 144 14.49 -15.07 12.79
CA GLU A 144 14.25 -16.43 12.30
C GLU A 144 15.22 -16.89 11.20
N LEU A 145 15.58 -16.02 10.25
CA LEU A 145 16.44 -16.42 9.13
C LEU A 145 17.85 -16.87 9.55
N PRO A 146 18.53 -16.25 10.54
CA PRO A 146 19.87 -16.68 10.96
C PRO A 146 19.93 -18.10 11.52
N LYS A 147 18.79 -18.71 11.87
CA LYS A 147 18.72 -20.09 12.36
C LYS A 147 18.99 -21.12 11.26
N ILE A 148 18.79 -20.76 9.99
CA ILE A 148 18.84 -21.68 8.84
C ILE A 148 19.76 -21.17 7.72
N TYR A 149 19.91 -19.84 7.59
CA TYR A 149 20.67 -19.21 6.51
C TYR A 149 21.95 -18.52 7.02
N PHE A 150 22.95 -18.46 6.14
CA PHE A 150 24.15 -17.67 6.40
C PHE A 150 23.83 -16.19 6.52
N ASN A 151 24.59 -15.48 7.36
CA ASN A 151 24.40 -14.06 7.61
C ASN A 151 24.48 -13.19 6.34
N SER A 152 25.26 -13.59 5.33
CA SER A 152 25.30 -12.92 4.02
C SER A 152 23.93 -12.97 3.33
N THR A 153 23.32 -14.16 3.26
CA THR A 153 21.97 -14.37 2.70
C THR A 153 20.91 -13.60 3.48
N VAL A 154 21.00 -13.58 4.82
CA VAL A 154 20.06 -12.82 5.65
C VAL A 154 20.15 -11.32 5.35
N LYS A 155 21.37 -10.77 5.34
CA LYS A 155 21.58 -9.35 5.04
C LYS A 155 21.06 -8.95 3.67
N GLU A 156 21.38 -9.76 2.68
CA GLU A 156 20.92 -9.57 1.30
C GLU A 156 19.40 -9.61 1.20
N TRP A 157 18.75 -10.63 1.77
CA TRP A 157 17.29 -10.75 1.73
C TRP A 157 16.59 -9.58 2.42
N ILE A 158 17.11 -9.18 3.59
CA ILE A 158 16.59 -8.02 4.33
C ILE A 158 16.77 -6.74 3.53
N GLN A 159 17.89 -6.57 2.83
CA GLN A 159 18.12 -5.39 2.02
C GLN A 159 17.14 -5.34 0.84
N ASP A 160 17.21 -6.34 -0.03
CA ASP A 160 16.49 -6.37 -1.31
C ASP A 160 14.97 -6.44 -1.13
N LYS A 161 14.51 -7.30 -0.21
CA LYS A 161 13.07 -7.59 -0.09
C LYS A 161 12.37 -6.69 0.90
N VAL A 162 13.09 -6.12 1.88
CA VAL A 162 12.46 -5.39 2.99
C VAL A 162 12.90 -3.92 3.05
N ASN A 163 14.19 -3.64 3.18
CA ASN A 163 14.66 -2.26 3.39
C ASN A 163 14.39 -1.37 2.18
N ASP A 164 14.67 -1.84 0.97
CA ASP A 164 14.44 -1.06 -0.25
C ASP A 164 12.96 -0.72 -0.42
N ASN A 165 12.07 -1.66 -0.11
CA ASN A 165 10.63 -1.43 -0.16
C ASN A 165 10.12 -0.51 0.97
N ILE A 166 10.76 -0.51 2.16
CA ILE A 166 10.45 0.49 3.21
C ILE A 166 10.81 1.89 2.72
N VAL A 167 11.98 2.05 2.09
CA VAL A 167 12.41 3.33 1.52
C VAL A 167 11.41 3.80 0.46
N GLU A 168 11.02 2.91 -0.43
CA GLU A 168 10.05 3.20 -1.47
C GLU A 168 8.68 3.59 -0.91
N ALA A 169 8.13 2.80 0.01
CA ALA A 169 6.86 3.10 0.66
C ALA A 169 6.91 4.44 1.42
N THR A 170 8.05 4.78 2.01
CA THR A 170 8.27 6.06 2.69
C THR A 170 8.26 7.23 1.70
N LYS A 171 8.89 7.09 0.53
CA LYS A 171 8.85 8.10 -0.53
C LYS A 171 7.42 8.33 -1.02
N SER A 172 6.70 7.26 -1.35
CA SER A 172 5.29 7.30 -1.75
C SER A 172 4.43 8.02 -0.72
N LYS A 173 4.57 7.64 0.56
CA LYS A 173 3.87 8.30 1.67
C LYS A 173 4.14 9.82 1.70
N MET A 174 5.40 10.24 1.60
CA MET A 174 5.77 11.65 1.63
C MET A 174 5.17 12.44 0.46
N ILE A 175 5.12 11.83 -0.73
CA ILE A 175 4.51 12.45 -1.92
C ILE A 175 3.01 12.64 -1.70
N ILE A 176 2.32 11.61 -1.20
CA ILE A 176 0.87 11.67 -0.93
C ILE A 176 0.56 12.73 0.14
N GLU A 177 1.31 12.75 1.24
CA GLU A 177 1.11 13.72 2.32
C GLU A 177 1.32 15.17 1.85
N ARG A 178 2.29 15.40 0.96
CA ARG A 178 2.51 16.72 0.35
C ARG A 178 1.31 17.14 -0.49
N VAL A 179 0.87 16.28 -1.41
CA VAL A 179 -0.26 16.57 -2.30
C VAL A 179 -1.54 16.82 -1.51
N GLN A 180 -1.79 16.04 -0.46
CA GLN A 180 -2.94 16.22 0.42
C GLN A 180 -2.87 17.57 1.16
N SER A 181 -1.71 17.95 1.68
CA SER A 181 -1.51 19.25 2.34
C SER A 181 -1.76 20.43 1.39
N ASP A 182 -1.23 20.36 0.16
CA ASP A 182 -1.41 21.42 -0.84
C ASP A 182 -2.90 21.60 -1.19
N PHE A 183 -3.61 20.48 -1.35
CA PHE A 183 -5.04 20.48 -1.64
C PHE A 183 -5.89 21.04 -0.48
N ASP A 184 -5.60 20.62 0.76
CA ASP A 184 -6.29 21.12 1.95
C ASP A 184 -6.08 22.63 2.16
N MET A 185 -4.91 23.15 1.81
CA MET A 185 -4.61 24.58 1.86
C MET A 185 -5.45 25.37 0.87
N LEU A 186 -5.65 24.85 -0.34
CA LEU A 186 -6.43 25.51 -1.38
C LEU A 186 -7.92 25.53 -1.06
N LEU A 187 -8.48 24.43 -0.56
CA LEU A 187 -9.87 24.40 -0.08
C LEU A 187 -10.13 25.45 1.00
N LYS A 188 -9.21 25.60 1.97
CA LYS A 188 -9.31 26.66 3.00
C LYS A 188 -9.29 28.07 2.40
N GLN A 189 -8.45 28.32 1.40
CA GLN A 189 -8.38 29.62 0.73
C GLN A 189 -9.66 29.94 -0.06
N GLU A 190 -10.29 28.95 -0.68
CA GLU A 190 -11.58 29.11 -1.36
C GLU A 190 -12.72 29.40 -0.36
N GLU A 191 -12.75 28.69 0.77
CA GLU A 191 -13.72 28.95 1.84
C GLU A 191 -13.60 30.36 2.41
N ILE A 192 -12.38 30.86 2.60
CA ILE A 192 -12.12 32.23 3.09
C ILE A 192 -12.64 33.25 2.05
N ARG A 193 -12.26 33.11 0.77
CA ARG A 193 -12.75 34.00 -0.30
C ARG A 193 -14.26 33.99 -0.45
N ALA A 194 -14.90 32.82 -0.29
CA ALA A 194 -16.36 32.70 -0.33
C ALA A 194 -17.04 33.38 0.87
N LYS A 195 -16.40 33.46 2.03
CA LYS A 195 -16.90 34.20 3.20
C LYS A 195 -16.72 35.71 3.04
N GLU A 196 -15.58 36.15 2.52
CA GLU A 196 -15.29 37.58 2.28
C GLU A 196 -16.25 38.18 1.24
N SER A 197 -16.47 37.50 0.12
CA SER A 197 -17.42 37.92 -0.92
C SER A 197 -18.88 37.98 -0.44
N LYS A 198 -19.29 37.10 0.48
CA LYS A 198 -20.62 37.18 1.12
C LYS A 198 -20.73 38.36 2.08
N ASN A 199 -19.67 38.67 2.83
CA ASN A 199 -19.66 39.80 3.76
C ASN A 199 -19.67 41.15 3.03
N GLU A 200 -18.98 41.29 1.90
CA GLU A 200 -19.02 42.49 1.06
C GLU A 200 -20.43 42.75 0.47
N GLN A 201 -21.18 41.69 0.16
CA GLN A 201 -22.56 41.78 -0.31
C GLN A 201 -23.58 42.11 0.80
N THR A 202 -23.19 42.09 2.08
CA THR A 202 -24.08 42.35 3.22
C THR A 202 -23.84 43.69 3.95
N LEU A 203 -22.87 44.51 3.52
CA LEU A 203 -22.75 45.88 4.05
C LEU A 203 -23.93 46.74 3.55
N PRO A 204 -24.73 47.38 4.44
CA PRO A 204 -25.73 48.35 4.00
C PRO A 204 -25.02 49.59 3.47
N SER A 205 -25.46 50.09 2.32
CA SER A 205 -25.15 51.44 1.84
C SER A 205 -25.40 52.43 2.98
N GLN A 206 -24.34 52.97 3.58
CA GLN A 206 -24.50 54.07 4.51
C GLN A 206 -24.92 55.29 3.70
N ASP A 207 -26.19 55.65 3.84
CA ASP A 207 -26.80 56.87 3.32
C ASP A 207 -25.96 58.09 3.75
N LEU A 208 -25.43 58.81 2.76
CA LEU A 208 -25.12 60.23 2.91
C LEU A 208 -26.46 60.99 2.94
N GLN A 209 -27.04 61.12 4.13
CA GLN A 209 -28.03 62.15 4.43
C GLN A 209 -27.45 63.15 5.41
N ASN A 210 -27.21 64.36 4.91
CA ASN A 210 -27.10 65.61 5.66
C ASN A 210 -27.06 66.73 4.61
N ASP A 211 -27.75 67.86 4.67
CA ASP A 211 -28.91 68.37 5.39
C ASP A 211 -29.17 69.74 4.71
N GLY A 212 -30.38 70.29 4.79
CA GLY A 212 -30.57 71.74 4.74
C GLY A 212 -30.83 72.41 3.38
N THR A 213 -32.11 72.47 3.02
CA THR A 213 -32.85 73.68 2.60
C THR A 213 -32.06 74.98 2.42
N LEU A 214 -32.16 75.60 1.24
CA LEU A 214 -32.49 77.02 1.07
C LEU A 214 -32.75 77.36 -0.41
N GLU A 215 -34.03 77.38 -0.74
CA GLU A 215 -34.57 78.00 -1.94
C GLU A 215 -34.38 79.53 -1.83
N LYS A 216 -33.58 80.13 -2.72
CA LYS A 216 -33.65 81.56 -3.03
C LYS A 216 -33.47 81.79 -4.53
N GLN A 217 -34.54 82.33 -5.10
CA GLN A 217 -34.71 82.84 -6.46
C GLN A 217 -33.59 83.81 -6.87
N LEU A 218 -33.20 83.77 -8.15
CA LEU A 218 -32.69 84.92 -8.91
C LEU A 218 -33.22 84.86 -10.36
N PRO A 219 -33.50 86.02 -11.00
CA PRO A 219 -34.37 86.12 -12.16
C PRO A 219 -33.63 85.99 -13.50
N THR A 220 -34.45 85.80 -14.53
CA THR A 220 -34.16 85.94 -15.97
C THR A 220 -33.32 87.17 -16.30
N PHE A 221 -32.22 86.97 -17.04
CA PHE A 221 -31.92 87.56 -18.35
C PHE A 221 -30.81 86.75 -19.03
#